data_AF-A0A7C3WB84-F1
#
_entry.id   AF-A0A7C3WB84-F1
#
_cell.length_a   1.000
_cell.length_b   1.000
_cell.length_c   1.000
_cell.angle_alpha   90.00
_cell.angle_beta   90.00
_cell.angle_gamma   90.00
#
_symmetry.space_group_name_H-M   'P 1'
#
loop_
_entity.id
_entity.type
_entity.pdbx_description
1 polymer ?
#
loop_
_entity_poly.entity_id
_entity_poly.type
_entity_poly.pdbx_seq_one_letter_code
_entity_poly.pdbx_strand_id
1 'polypeptide(L)'
;MIRVTCFRCRRRFELDPVWVGVELQRQRSRGKSPRHFQAHCPACRAINKISVDEMRKDLEAVSEAIAAALAQQEGAEPAPDSPQPSTAS
;
A
#
# COMPACT_ATOMS: atom_id res chain seq x y z
N MET A 1 -6.19 11.48 4.83
CA MET A 1 -5.39 11.65 3.60
C MET A 1 -4.03 12.21 3.99
N ILE A 2 -2.93 11.57 3.58
CA ILE A 2 -1.56 12.00 3.92
C ILE A 2 -1.10 13.01 2.86
N ARG A 3 -0.76 14.23 3.29
CA ARG A 3 -0.34 15.30 2.38
C ARG A 3 1.18 15.30 2.21
N VAL A 4 1.64 15.12 0.98
CA VAL A 4 3.07 15.09 0.64
C VAL A 4 3.41 16.24 -0.29
N THR A 5 4.51 16.94 0.00
CA THR A 5 5.09 17.93 -0.92
C THR A 5 6.23 17.30 -1.68
N CYS A 6 6.19 17.31 -3.01
CA CYS A 6 7.24 16.71 -3.80
C CYS A 6 8.57 17.47 -3.63
N PHE A 7 9.65 16.77 -3.28
CA PHE A 7 10.97 17.42 -3.09
C PHE A 7 11.51 18.02 -4.41
N ARG A 8 11.16 17.42 -5.56
CA ARG A 8 11.65 17.83 -6.88
C ARG A 8 10.87 18.99 -7.49
N CYS A 9 9.56 18.83 -7.69
CA CYS A 9 8.73 19.83 -8.37
C CYS A 9 7.91 20.73 -7.44
N ARG A 10 8.03 20.53 -6.11
CA ARG A 10 7.32 21.28 -5.06
C ARG A 10 5.79 21.24 -5.10
N ARG A 11 5.20 20.51 -6.06
CA ARG A 11 3.75 20.26 -6.08
C ARG A 11 3.34 19.35 -4.92
N ARG A 12 2.18 19.65 -4.36
CA ARG A 12 1.54 18.83 -3.34
C ARG A 12 0.74 17.71 -3.99
N PHE A 13 0.71 16.56 -3.36
CA PHE A 13 -0.13 15.43 -3.73
C PHE A 13 -0.54 14.68 -2.47
N GLU A 14 -1.59 13.89 -2.58
CA GLU A 14 -2.17 13.17 -1.44
C GLU A 14 -1.95 11.67 -1.62
N LEU A 15 -1.73 10.99 -0.50
CA LEU A 15 -1.69 9.54 -0.41
C LEU A 15 -2.85 9.05 0.43
N ASP A 16 -3.43 7.93 0.00
CA ASP A 16 -4.45 7.22 0.75
C ASP A 16 -3.80 6.52 1.96
N PRO A 17 -4.19 6.85 3.20
CA PRO A 17 -3.56 6.30 4.39
C PRO A 17 -3.88 4.80 4.59
N VAL A 18 -5.03 4.31 4.12
CA VAL A 18 -5.39 2.90 4.18
C VAL A 18 -4.49 2.12 3.24
N TRP A 19 -4.33 2.56 2.00
CA TRP A 19 -3.44 1.92 1.03
C TRP A 19 -1.98 1.91 1.50
N VAL A 20 -1.48 3.04 1.99
CA VAL A 20 -0.11 3.14 2.56
C VAL A 20 0.05 2.18 3.74
N GLY A 21 -0.93 2.13 4.65
CA GLY A 21 -0.92 1.24 5.80
C GLY A 21 -0.88 -0.25 5.43
N VAL A 22 -1.71 -0.67 4.47
CA VAL A 22 -1.72 -2.03 3.93
C VAL A 22 -0.35 -2.39 3.35
N GLU A 23 0.24 -1.51 2.54
CA GLU A 23 1.53 -1.78 1.90
C GLU A 23 2.68 -1.85 2.93
N LEU A 24 2.66 -1.00 3.96
CA LEU A 24 3.63 -1.06 5.07
C LEU A 24 3.50 -2.37 5.86
N GLN A 25 2.28 -2.82 6.15
CA GLN A 25 2.05 -4.09 6.85
C GLN A 25 2.49 -5.28 5.99
N ARG A 26 2.22 -5.29 4.69
CA ARG A 26 2.73 -6.32 3.76
C ARG A 26 4.24 -6.42 3.78
N GLN A 27 4.95 -5.29 3.82
CA GLN A 27 6.41 -5.28 3.97
C GLN A 27 6.84 -5.86 5.32
N ARG A 28 6.11 -5.53 6.40
CA ARG A 28 6.34 -6.07 7.75
C ARG A 28 6.16 -7.58 7.82
N SER A 29 5.11 -8.13 7.20
CA SER A 29 4.87 -9.58 7.11
C SER A 29 5.98 -10.31 6.34
N ARG A 30 6.69 -9.61 5.44
CA ARG A 30 7.88 -10.13 4.74
C ARG A 30 9.18 -9.94 5.54
N GLY A 31 9.09 -9.62 6.83
CA GLY A 31 10.24 -9.40 7.71
C GLY A 31 10.93 -8.05 7.53
N LYS A 32 10.32 -7.09 6.82
CA LYS A 32 10.91 -5.76 6.59
C LYS A 32 10.17 -4.70 7.40
N SER A 33 10.90 -3.93 8.20
CA SER A 33 10.35 -2.75 8.90
C SER A 33 10.89 -1.47 8.24
N PRO A 34 10.28 -1.00 7.14
CA PRO A 34 10.76 0.18 6.43
C PRO A 34 10.66 1.43 7.31
N ARG A 35 11.73 2.22 7.36
CA ARG A 35 11.69 3.56 7.98
C ARG A 35 11.05 4.61 7.08
N HIS A 36 10.98 4.33 5.77
CA HIS A 36 10.46 5.25 4.76
C HIS A 36 9.50 4.55 3.82
N PHE A 37 8.45 5.26 3.43
CA PHE A 37 7.56 4.90 2.34
C PHE A 37 7.98 5.60 1.05
N GLN A 38 7.95 4.88 -0.07
CA GLN A 38 8.31 5.42 -1.38
C GLN A 38 7.07 5.71 -2.19
N ALA A 39 6.85 6.98 -2.54
CA ALA A 39 5.73 7.40 -3.37
C ALA A 39 6.19 8.12 -4.63
N HIS A 40 5.57 7.81 -5.77
CA HIS A 40 5.79 8.53 -7.01
C HIS A 40 4.97 9.82 -7.05
N CYS A 41 5.62 10.94 -7.33
CA CYS A 41 4.90 12.20 -7.57
C CYS A 41 4.11 12.09 -8.88
N PRO A 42 2.79 12.36 -8.89
CA PRO A 42 1.98 12.25 -10.11
C PRO A 42 2.35 13.27 -11.20
N ALA A 43 2.98 14.39 -10.82
CA ALA A 43 3.34 15.45 -11.76
C ALA A 43 4.70 15.23 -12.44
N CYS A 44 5.75 14.92 -11.67
CA CYS A 44 7.12 14.82 -12.19
C CYS A 44 7.73 13.43 -12.09
N ARG A 45 6.97 12.44 -11.59
CA ARG A 45 7.33 11.02 -11.44
C ARG A 45 8.52 10.72 -10.53
N ALA A 46 9.10 11.74 -9.88
CA ALA A 46 10.16 11.58 -8.89
C ALA A 46 9.70 10.73 -7.69
N ILE A 47 10.61 9.91 -7.17
CA ILE A 47 10.38 9.05 -5.99
C ILE A 47 10.61 9.86 -4.73
N ASN A 48 9.55 10.10 -3.97
CA ASN A 48 9.59 10.78 -2.68
C ASN A 48 9.71 9.73 -1.58
N LYS A 49 10.74 9.84 -0.75
CA LYS A 49 10.91 9.04 0.47
C LYS A 49 10.26 9.81 1.62
N ILE A 50 9.13 9.32 2.11
CA ILE A 50 8.37 9.91 3.22
C ILE A 50 8.67 9.10 4.48
N SER A 51 8.96 9.75 5.60
CA SER A 51 9.20 9.02 6.85
C SER A 51 7.92 8.33 7.32
N VAL A 52 8.02 7.06 7.73
CA VAL A 52 6.87 6.37 8.33
C VAL A 52 6.45 7.06 9.63
N ASP A 53 7.41 7.67 10.35
CA ASP A 53 7.12 8.39 11.58
C ASP A 53 6.29 9.67 11.34
N GLU A 54 6.56 10.38 10.25
CA GLU A 54 5.78 11.57 9.84
C GLU A 54 4.33 11.20 9.53
N MET A 55 4.08 10.00 9.01
CA MET A 55 2.74 9.51 8.67
C MET A 55 2.04 8.80 9.83
N ARG A 56 2.72 8.58 10.97
CA ARG A 56 2.24 7.72 12.06
C ARG A 56 0.84 8.12 12.54
N LYS A 57 0.61 9.41 12.75
CA LYS A 57 -0.69 9.93 13.22
C LYS A 57 -1.81 9.65 12.22
N ASP A 58 -1.56 9.87 10.93
CA ASP A 58 -2.55 9.61 9.88
C ASP A 58 -2.87 8.12 9.75
N LEU A 59 -1.85 7.24 9.90
CA LEU A 59 -2.02 5.80 9.85
C LEU A 59 -2.76 5.26 11.08
N GLU A 60 -2.45 5.77 12.26
CA GLU A 60 -3.11 5.40 13.52
C GLU A 60 -4.61 5.75 13.47
N ALA A 61 -4.93 6.93 12.95
CA ALA A 61 -6.31 7.41 12.80
C ALA A 61 -7.18 6.54 11.88
N VAL A 62 -6.58 5.72 11.01
CA VAL A 62 -7.30 4.79 10.12
C VAL A 62 -6.90 3.32 10.34
N SER A 63 -6.33 3.01 11.51
CA SER A 63 -5.80 1.68 11.81
C SER A 63 -6.84 0.56 11.69
N GLU A 64 -8.08 0.79 12.13
CA GLU A 64 -9.19 -0.16 11.98
C GLU A 64 -9.52 -0.43 10.51
N ALA A 65 -9.52 0.61 9.67
CA ALA A 65 -9.77 0.47 8.23
C ALA A 65 -8.63 -0.27 7.52
N ILE A 66 -7.38 -0.07 7.95
CA ILE A 66 -6.22 -0.84 7.45
C ILE A 66 -6.37 -2.32 7.80
N ALA A 67 -6.74 -2.63 9.05
CA ALA A 67 -6.95 -4.02 9.50
C ALA A 67 -8.08 -4.69 8.71
N ALA A 68 -9.21 -4.00 8.52
CA ALA A 68 -10.32 -4.49 7.71
C ALA A 68 -9.92 -4.75 6.24
N ALA A 69 -9.14 -3.85 5.64
CA ALA A 69 -8.67 -3.99 4.27
C ALA A 69 -7.69 -5.18 4.08
N LEU A 70 -6.82 -5.43 5.07
CA LEU A 70 -5.95 -6.61 5.08
C LEU A 70 -6.78 -7.91 5.17
N ALA A 71 -7.73 -7.98 6.10
CA ALA A 71 -8.58 -9.16 6.29
C ALA A 71 -9.40 -9.51 5.03
N GLN A 72 -9.90 -8.50 4.30
CA GLN A 72 -10.62 -8.72 3.04
C GLN A 72 -9.72 -9.26 1.91
N GLN A 73 -8.42 -8.97 1.94
CA GLN A 73 -7.46 -9.49 0.97
C GLN A 73 -7.01 -10.92 1.30
N GLU A 74 -6.97 -11.29 2.58
CA GLU A 74 -6.64 -12.65 3.03
C GLU A 74 -7.86 -13.60 2.95
N GLY A 75 -9.08 -13.10 3.13
CA GLY A 75 -10.32 -13.86 2.95
C GLY A 75 -10.73 -14.08 1.48
N ALA A 76 -10.00 -13.50 0.53
CA ALA A 76 -10.15 -13.77 -0.90
C ALA A 76 -9.21 -14.92 -1.30
N GLU A 77 -9.44 -16.10 -0.76
CA GLU A 77 -8.92 -17.36 -1.28
C GLU A 77 -9.92 -17.88 -2.33
N PRO A 78 -9.61 -17.86 -3.65
CA PRO A 78 -10.29 -18.73 -4.60
C PRO A 78 -9.49 -20.02 -4.70
N ALA A 79 -10.00 -21.11 -4.17
CA ALA A 79 -9.57 -22.45 -4.54
C ALA A 79 -10.76 -23.43 -4.43
N PRO A 80 -10.86 -24.52 -5.22
CA PRO A 80 -9.92 -25.00 -6.25
C PRO A 80 -10.59 -25.44 -7.58
N ASP A 81 -9.75 -25.77 -8.56
CA ASP A 81 -9.93 -26.82 -9.59
C ASP A 81 -11.19 -26.80 -10.49
N SER A 82 -10.97 -26.55 -11.77
CA SER A 82 -11.74 -27.24 -12.81
C SER A 82 -10.76 -27.79 -13.84
N PRO A 83 -10.69 -29.12 -14.02
CA PRO A 83 -9.79 -29.73 -14.99
C PRO A 83 -10.28 -29.38 -16.39
N GLN A 84 -9.38 -28.87 -17.23
CA GLN A 84 -9.64 -28.75 -18.66
C GLN A 84 -9.79 -30.17 -19.24
N PRO A 85 -10.89 -30.51 -19.93
CA PRO A 85 -10.92 -31.73 -20.71
C PRO A 85 -10.06 -31.52 -21.95
N SER A 86 -8.96 -32.27 -22.03
CA SER A 86 -8.26 -32.55 -23.26
C SER A 86 -9.24 -33.15 -24.27
N THR A 87 -9.48 -32.47 -25.38
CA THR A 87 -9.99 -33.12 -26.60
C THR A 87 -8.98 -32.89 -27.71
N ALA A 88 -8.20 -33.94 -27.96
CA ALA A 88 -7.52 -34.17 -29.21
C ALA A 88 -8.54 -34.39 -30.32
N SER A 89 -8.30 -33.81 -31.50
CA SER A 89 -8.66 -34.34 -32.82
C SER A 89 -7.85 -33.59 -33.88
#